data_AF-A0A2A2RHR2-F1
#
_entry.id   AF-A0A2A2RHR2-F1
#
_cell.length_a   1.000
_cell.length_b   1.000
_cell.length_c   1.000
_cell.angle_alpha   90.00
_cell.angle_beta   90.00
_cell.angle_gamma   90.00
#
_symmetry.space_group_name_H-M   'P 1'
#
loop_
_entity.id
_entity.type
_entity.pdbx_description
1 polymer ?
#
loop_
_entity_poly.entity_id
_entity_poly.type
_entity_poly.pdbx_seq_one_letter_code
_entity_poly.pdbx_strand_id
1 'polypeptide(L)'
;MELMFVLVAALLLACLAVLFVDHQRTTRERRMRISCVSNLKNVGLGFRVFANDNGDRFPFYVTNSLGFANTTWAWEHFQAMSNEMGSAKILVCRADRERYTNIMSDFGMGPHLASTSLAGQGNAAVSYFVSLDADESLPNVMLVGDRNLVTNSENLQGKVLASSPASLSAWDDRQHSRRGNATLADGSVQWMTNPMLAKQVAISSAGGPGTNRLLLPLLP
;
A
#
# COMPACT_ATOMS: atom_id res chain seq x y z
N MET A 1 13.59 56.41 8.37
CA MET A 1 14.72 55.49 8.08
C MET A 1 14.53 54.18 8.84
N GLU A 2 14.37 54.20 10.16
CA GLU A 2 14.09 52.99 10.98
C GLU A 2 12.91 52.13 10.49
N LEU A 3 11.75 52.75 10.19
CA LEU A 3 10.57 52.02 9.72
C LEU A 3 10.81 51.28 8.39
N MET A 4 11.65 51.84 7.51
CA MET A 4 11.98 51.24 6.22
C MET A 4 12.82 49.97 6.41
N PHE A 5 13.83 50.01 7.29
CA PHE A 5 14.65 48.83 7.59
C PHE A 5 13.83 47.70 8.22
N VAL A 6 12.92 48.03 9.13
CA VAL A 6 12.01 47.05 9.75
C VAL A 6 11.11 46.39 8.71
N LEU A 7 10.54 47.17 7.77
CA LEU A 7 9.69 46.61 6.71
C LEU A 7 10.47 45.70 5.76
N VAL A 8 11.67 46.11 5.34
CA VAL A 8 12.53 45.29 4.47
C VAL A 8 12.92 44.00 5.18
N ALA A 9 13.32 44.06 6.45
CA ALA A 9 13.66 42.87 7.24
C ALA A 9 12.47 41.93 7.41
N ALA A 10 11.28 42.46 7.68
CA ALA A 10 10.05 41.67 7.80
C ALA A 10 9.67 40.97 6.49
N LEU A 11 9.81 41.66 5.35
CA LEU A 11 9.56 41.07 4.02
C LEU A 11 10.55 39.94 3.71
N LEU A 12 11.84 40.14 4.01
CA LEU A 12 12.86 39.11 3.82
C LEU A 12 12.58 37.86 4.68
N LEU A 13 12.23 38.05 5.95
CA LEU A 13 11.85 36.95 6.85
C LEU A 13 10.61 36.20 6.34
N ALA A 14 9.60 36.92 5.86
CA ALA A 14 8.40 36.31 5.28
C ALA A 14 8.74 35.47 4.03
N CYS A 15 9.59 35.97 3.13
CA CYS A 15 10.06 35.21 1.97
C CYS A 15 10.82 33.93 2.37
N LEU A 16 11.74 34.03 3.33
CA LEU A 16 12.48 32.88 3.83
C LEU A 16 11.57 31.82 4.47
N ALA A 17 10.56 32.26 5.24
CA ALA A 17 9.60 31.36 5.85
C ALA A 17 8.79 30.58 4.80
N VAL A 18 8.34 31.24 3.73
CA VAL A 18 7.60 30.59 2.63
C VAL A 18 8.47 29.53 1.94
N LEU A 19 9.72 29.86 1.60
CA LEU A 19 10.64 28.91 0.96
C LEU A 19 10.95 27.71 1.87
N PHE A 20 11.11 27.95 3.17
CA PHE A 20 11.36 26.89 4.15
C PHE A 20 10.17 25.94 4.28
N VAL A 21 8.94 26.47 4.33
CA VAL A 21 7.73 25.66 4.38
C VAL A 21 7.58 24.80 3.13
N ASP A 22 7.81 25.37 1.94
CA ASP A 22 7.74 24.63 0.68
C ASP A 22 8.78 23.49 0.61
N HIS A 23 10.01 23.77 1.03
CA HIS A 23 11.06 22.77 1.12
C HIS A 23 10.70 21.62 2.08
N GLN A 24 10.11 21.92 3.24
CA GLN A 24 9.67 20.87 4.16
C GLN A 24 8.56 19.99 3.60
N ARG A 25 7.61 20.57 2.84
CA ARG A 25 6.51 19.81 2.22
C ARG A 25 7.03 18.79 1.21
N THR A 26 7.85 19.26 0.26
CA THR A 26 8.42 18.40 -0.78
C THR A 26 9.33 17.30 -0.20
N THR A 27 10.15 17.62 0.80
CA THR A 27 11.00 16.64 1.48
C THR A 27 10.19 15.63 2.30
N ARG A 28 9.08 16.04 2.93
CA ARG A 28 8.18 15.13 3.65
C ARG A 28 7.51 14.13 2.70
N GLU A 29 6.96 14.60 1.58
CA GLU A 29 6.34 13.73 0.57
C GLU A 29 7.33 12.71 0.01
N ARG A 30 8.55 13.16 -0.32
CA ARG A 30 9.62 12.28 -0.80
C ARG A 30 10.01 11.24 0.25
N ARG A 31 10.16 11.63 1.52
CA ARG A 31 10.46 10.69 2.62
C ARG A 31 9.36 9.65 2.80
N MET A 32 8.09 10.07 2.77
CA MET A 32 6.95 9.16 2.88
C MET A 32 6.92 8.17 1.72
N ARG A 33 7.17 8.61 0.49
CA ARG A 33 7.29 7.74 -0.68
C ARG A 33 8.42 6.73 -0.51
N ILE A 34 9.62 7.16 -0.13
CA ILE A 34 10.76 6.26 0.06
C ILE A 34 10.45 5.22 1.15
N SER A 35 9.83 5.64 2.25
CA SER A 35 9.39 4.73 3.31
C SER A 35 8.35 3.73 2.81
N CYS A 36 7.37 4.16 2.01
CA CYS A 36 6.37 3.27 1.42
C CYS A 36 7.02 2.24 0.49
N VAL A 37 7.89 2.69 -0.43
CA VAL A 37 8.63 1.81 -1.34
C VAL A 37 9.46 0.79 -0.56
N SER A 38 10.14 1.21 0.51
CA SER A 38 10.91 0.30 1.37
C SER A 38 10.01 -0.75 2.04
N ASN A 39 8.85 -0.33 2.55
CA ASN A 39 7.88 -1.22 3.17
C ASN A 39 7.33 -2.22 2.16
N LEU A 40 6.92 -1.77 0.98
CA LEU A 40 6.40 -2.60 -0.10
C LEU A 40 7.43 -3.59 -0.65
N LYS A 41 8.71 -3.21 -0.69
CA LYS A 41 9.81 -4.14 -1.01
C LYS A 41 9.94 -5.24 0.04
N ASN A 42 9.88 -4.88 1.33
CA ASN A 42 9.94 -5.87 2.42
C ASN A 42 8.73 -6.81 2.40
N VAL A 43 7.54 -6.28 2.13
CA VAL A 43 6.32 -7.09 1.99
C VAL A 43 6.41 -8.00 0.76
N GLY A 44 6.83 -7.48 -0.38
CA GLY A 44 7.04 -8.28 -1.60
C GLY A 44 8.08 -9.38 -1.42
N LEU A 45 9.16 -9.09 -0.69
CA LEU A 45 10.14 -10.10 -0.29
C LEU A 45 9.49 -11.17 0.59
N GLY A 46 8.66 -10.78 1.56
CA GLY A 46 7.92 -11.71 2.41
C GLY A 46 7.04 -12.69 1.62
N PHE A 47 6.35 -12.21 0.57
CA PHE A 47 5.60 -13.08 -0.35
C PHE A 47 6.48 -14.09 -1.05
N ARG A 48 7.66 -13.70 -1.51
CA ARG A 48 8.58 -14.59 -2.23
C ARG A 48 9.25 -15.60 -1.32
N VAL A 49 9.67 -15.19 -0.11
CA VAL A 49 10.21 -16.12 0.89
C VAL A 49 9.15 -17.14 1.29
N PHE A 50 7.91 -16.69 1.54
CA PHE A 50 6.80 -17.59 1.82
C PHE A 50 6.55 -18.56 0.65
N ALA A 51 6.55 -18.08 -0.59
CA ALA A 51 6.32 -18.93 -1.76
C ALA A 51 7.40 -20.02 -1.91
N ASN A 52 8.67 -19.65 -1.71
CA ASN A 52 9.80 -20.60 -1.75
C ASN A 52 9.63 -21.75 -0.74
N ASP A 53 9.07 -21.47 0.44
CA ASP A 53 8.84 -22.49 1.47
C ASP A 53 7.52 -23.27 1.26
N ASN A 54 6.64 -22.80 0.37
CA ASN A 54 5.30 -23.35 0.13
C ASN A 54 5.07 -23.82 -1.32
N GLY A 55 6.15 -24.17 -2.03
CA GLY A 55 6.07 -24.75 -3.39
C GLY A 55 5.67 -23.74 -4.45
N ASP A 56 6.31 -22.56 -4.43
CA ASP A 56 6.13 -21.43 -5.36
C ASP A 56 4.70 -20.86 -5.35
N ARG A 57 4.01 -20.97 -4.20
CA ARG A 57 2.63 -20.51 -4.03
C ARG A 57 2.54 -19.41 -3.00
N PHE A 58 1.91 -18.30 -3.39
CA PHE A 58 1.55 -17.24 -2.45
C PHE A 58 0.50 -17.69 -1.43
N PRO A 59 0.37 -16.96 -0.30
CA PRO A 59 -0.51 -17.34 0.82
C PRO A 59 -1.96 -17.60 0.46
N PHE A 60 -2.47 -17.02 -0.63
CA PHE A 60 -3.85 -17.20 -1.08
C PHE A 60 -4.08 -18.47 -1.93
N TYR A 61 -3.02 -19.20 -2.29
CA TYR A 61 -3.08 -20.49 -3.00
C TYR A 61 -2.70 -21.70 -2.13
N VAL A 62 -2.36 -21.49 -0.85
CA VAL A 62 -1.94 -22.54 0.08
C VAL A 62 -3.08 -22.88 1.05
N THR A 63 -3.62 -24.11 1.01
CA THR A 63 -4.87 -24.49 1.71
C THR A 63 -4.88 -24.25 3.23
N ASN A 64 -3.73 -24.30 3.89
CA ASN A 64 -3.60 -24.15 5.35
C ASN A 64 -3.14 -22.74 5.77
N SER A 65 -3.00 -21.82 4.82
CA SER A 65 -2.66 -20.43 5.09
C SER A 65 -3.91 -19.64 5.47
N LEU A 66 -3.77 -18.67 6.39
CA LEU A 66 -4.83 -17.69 6.70
C LEU A 66 -5.32 -16.93 5.46
N GLY A 67 -4.44 -16.80 4.46
CA GLY A 67 -4.77 -16.15 3.21
C GLY A 67 -5.60 -17.00 2.24
N PHE A 68 -5.76 -18.30 2.48
CA PHE A 68 -6.36 -19.21 1.50
C PHE A 68 -7.80 -18.85 1.17
N ALA A 69 -8.07 -18.58 -0.12
CA ALA A 69 -9.39 -18.19 -0.61
C ALA A 69 -10.04 -17.01 0.18
N ASN A 70 -9.24 -16.23 0.92
CA ASN A 70 -9.75 -15.13 1.72
C ASN A 70 -9.94 -13.90 0.83
N THR A 71 -11.19 -13.48 0.69
CA THR A 71 -11.61 -12.31 -0.10
C THR A 71 -12.16 -11.19 0.80
N THR A 72 -11.99 -11.32 2.11
CA THR A 72 -12.65 -10.48 3.11
C THR A 72 -11.64 -9.70 3.94
N TRP A 73 -10.52 -10.32 4.32
CA TRP A 73 -9.58 -9.77 5.27
C TRP A 73 -8.18 -9.69 4.66
N ALA A 74 -7.85 -8.54 4.07
CA ALA A 74 -6.54 -8.30 3.48
C ALA A 74 -5.41 -8.51 4.51
N TRP A 75 -5.67 -8.17 5.78
CA TRP A 75 -4.70 -8.34 6.87
C TRP A 75 -4.29 -9.80 7.10
N GLU A 76 -5.14 -10.77 6.79
CA GLU A 76 -4.84 -12.20 6.99
C GLU A 76 -3.80 -12.73 5.99
N HIS A 77 -3.73 -12.17 4.78
CA HIS A 77 -2.64 -12.49 3.85
C HIS A 77 -1.29 -12.05 4.39
N PHE A 78 -1.23 -10.89 5.04
CA PHE A 78 -0.01 -10.40 5.69
C PHE A 78 0.30 -11.20 6.96
N GLN A 79 -0.73 -11.55 7.74
CA GLN A 79 -0.58 -12.40 8.93
C GLN A 79 0.01 -13.78 8.58
N ALA A 80 -0.41 -14.36 7.45
CA ALA A 80 0.09 -15.65 6.97
C ALA A 80 1.61 -15.66 6.74
N MET A 81 2.20 -14.51 6.42
CA MET A 81 3.65 -14.33 6.21
C MET A 81 4.31 -13.56 7.35
N SER A 82 3.71 -13.56 8.53
CA SER A 82 4.25 -12.85 9.70
C SER A 82 5.68 -13.27 10.06
N ASN A 83 6.02 -14.55 9.85
CA ASN A 83 7.36 -15.10 10.02
C ASN A 83 8.39 -14.51 9.06
N GLU A 84 7.98 -14.06 7.86
CA GLU A 84 8.88 -13.60 6.80
C GLU A 84 9.16 -12.09 6.84
N MET A 85 8.32 -11.32 7.54
CA MET A 85 8.34 -9.86 7.52
C MET A 85 8.98 -9.23 8.76
N GLY A 86 9.15 -10.00 9.84
CA GLY A 86 9.78 -9.58 11.09
C GLY A 86 8.97 -8.60 11.95
N SER A 87 8.23 -7.64 11.38
CA SER A 87 7.39 -6.69 12.13
C SER A 87 6.17 -6.22 11.33
N ALA A 88 5.04 -6.08 12.01
CA ALA A 88 3.81 -5.54 11.42
C ALA A 88 3.89 -4.03 11.08
N LYS A 89 4.94 -3.32 11.54
CA LYS A 89 5.10 -1.86 11.29
C LYS A 89 5.18 -1.54 9.81
N ILE A 90 5.67 -2.48 9.01
CA ILE A 90 5.85 -2.28 7.56
C ILE A 90 4.51 -2.24 6.83
N LEU A 91 3.43 -2.77 7.41
CA LEU A 91 2.11 -2.85 6.78
C LEU A 91 1.37 -1.51 6.68
N VAL A 92 1.91 -0.46 7.29
CA VAL A 92 1.35 0.89 7.23
C VAL A 92 2.22 1.80 6.35
N CYS A 93 1.56 2.51 5.44
CA CYS A 93 2.19 3.54 4.63
C CYS A 93 2.17 4.86 5.40
N ARG A 94 3.32 5.53 5.54
CA ARG A 94 3.40 6.83 6.23
C ARG A 94 2.64 7.96 5.53
N ALA A 95 2.30 7.79 4.25
CA ALA A 95 1.48 8.73 3.50
C ALA A 95 -0.03 8.50 3.68
N ASP A 96 -0.44 7.40 4.33
CA ASP A 96 -1.84 7.10 4.58
C ASP A 96 -2.38 7.97 5.72
N ARG A 97 -3.11 9.03 5.35
CA ARG A 97 -3.63 10.01 6.31
C ARG A 97 -4.62 9.41 7.31
N GLU A 98 -5.23 8.27 6.99
CA GLU A 98 -6.21 7.61 7.86
C GLU A 98 -5.57 6.54 8.75
N ARG A 99 -4.42 5.97 8.35
CA ARG A 99 -3.81 4.81 9.03
C ARG A 99 -2.43 5.06 9.64
N TYR A 100 -1.80 6.20 9.37
CA TYR A 100 -0.45 6.48 9.89
C TYR A 100 -0.33 6.46 11.41
N THR A 101 -1.44 6.61 12.15
CA THR A 101 -1.49 6.52 13.62
C THR A 101 -1.72 5.10 14.12
N ASN A 102 -2.16 4.18 13.27
CA ASN A 102 -2.53 2.81 13.63
C ASN A 102 -1.41 1.81 13.29
N ILE A 103 -0.16 2.16 13.59
CA ILE A 103 1.01 1.31 13.31
C ILE A 103 1.16 0.26 14.41
N MET A 104 1.10 -1.01 14.02
CA MET A 104 1.26 -2.14 14.93
C MET A 104 2.72 -2.63 14.95
N SER A 105 3.26 -2.95 16.13
CA SER A 105 4.61 -3.52 16.25
C SER A 105 4.67 -4.99 15.91
N ASP A 106 3.60 -5.70 16.25
CA ASP A 106 3.53 -7.15 16.26
C ASP A 106 2.26 -7.63 15.53
N PHE A 107 2.31 -8.90 15.15
CA PHE A 107 1.25 -9.58 14.43
C PHE A 107 0.15 -10.13 15.36
N GLY A 108 0.35 -10.14 16.68
CA GLY A 108 -0.64 -10.65 17.64
C GLY A 108 -0.84 -12.17 17.59
N MET A 109 0.24 -12.95 17.54
CA MET A 109 0.17 -14.42 17.61
C MET A 109 0.17 -14.90 19.07
N GLY A 110 -0.91 -15.54 19.51
CA GLY A 110 -1.05 -16.11 20.86
C GLY A 110 -2.45 -15.91 21.47
N PRO A 111 -2.70 -16.41 22.70
CA PRO A 111 -4.00 -16.32 23.38
C PRO A 111 -4.39 -14.88 23.79
N HIS A 112 -3.49 -13.91 23.64
CA HIS A 112 -3.77 -12.50 23.86
C HIS A 112 -3.77 -11.76 22.52
N LEU A 113 -4.97 -11.63 21.94
CA LEU A 113 -5.27 -10.61 20.93
C LEU A 113 -5.08 -9.24 21.60
N ALA A 114 -3.85 -8.74 21.63
CA ALA A 114 -3.61 -7.39 22.10
C ALA A 114 -4.35 -6.44 21.16
N SER A 115 -5.16 -5.54 21.71
CA SER A 115 -5.82 -4.47 20.93
C SER A 115 -4.82 -3.58 20.18
N THR A 116 -3.53 -3.71 20.51
CA THR A 116 -2.38 -3.03 19.89
C THR A 116 -1.60 -3.93 18.92
N SER A 117 -2.21 -4.99 18.39
CA SER A 117 -1.58 -5.91 17.41
C SER A 117 -2.29 -5.87 16.05
N LEU A 118 -1.64 -6.41 15.00
CA LEU A 118 -2.28 -6.56 13.69
C LEU A 118 -3.59 -7.35 13.78
N ALA A 119 -3.60 -8.48 14.49
CA ALA A 119 -4.79 -9.30 14.65
C ALA A 119 -5.91 -8.60 15.43
N GLY A 120 -5.57 -7.73 16.38
CA GLY A 120 -6.55 -6.93 17.13
C GLY A 120 -7.19 -5.80 16.31
N GLN A 121 -6.46 -5.23 15.34
CA GLN A 121 -6.92 -4.11 14.50
C GLN A 121 -7.42 -4.53 13.12
N GLY A 122 -7.01 -5.71 12.64
CA GLY A 122 -7.35 -6.23 11.33
C GLY A 122 -7.02 -5.28 10.17
N ASN A 123 -7.98 -5.06 9.27
CA ASN A 123 -7.81 -4.18 8.11
C ASN A 123 -7.48 -2.73 8.47
N ALA A 124 -7.79 -2.27 9.69
CA ALA A 124 -7.49 -0.92 10.14
C ALA A 124 -5.98 -0.66 10.29
N ALA A 125 -5.17 -1.71 10.46
CA ALA A 125 -3.72 -1.65 10.62
C ALA A 125 -2.93 -1.92 9.33
N VAL A 126 -3.60 -1.93 8.17
CA VAL A 126 -2.98 -2.26 6.88
C VAL A 126 -3.22 -1.14 5.88
N SER A 127 -2.19 -0.66 5.17
CA SER A 127 -2.29 0.41 4.16
C SER A 127 -2.21 -0.09 2.72
N TYR A 128 -2.17 -1.40 2.51
CA TYR A 128 -1.94 -2.01 1.20
C TYR A 128 -3.05 -3.00 0.80
N PHE A 129 -3.36 -3.07 -0.48
CA PHE A 129 -4.16 -4.14 -1.07
C PHE A 129 -3.30 -5.35 -1.43
N VAL A 130 -3.95 -6.50 -1.59
CA VAL A 130 -3.34 -7.72 -2.12
C VAL A 130 -4.03 -8.12 -3.41
N SER A 131 -3.28 -8.45 -4.44
CA SER A 131 -3.79 -8.99 -5.69
C SER A 131 -3.93 -10.51 -5.60
N LEU A 132 -5.16 -11.02 -5.57
CA LEU A 132 -5.45 -12.45 -5.37
C LEU A 132 -5.17 -13.31 -6.60
N ASP A 133 -4.81 -12.67 -7.70
CA ASP A 133 -4.54 -13.25 -9.02
C ASP A 133 -3.05 -13.20 -9.38
N ALA A 134 -2.22 -12.71 -8.46
CA ALA A 134 -0.78 -12.68 -8.66
C ALA A 134 -0.20 -14.09 -8.54
N ASP A 135 0.76 -14.41 -9.41
CA ASP A 135 1.46 -15.69 -9.44
C ASP A 135 2.95 -15.41 -9.69
N GLU A 136 3.84 -16.18 -9.08
CA GLU A 136 5.30 -15.98 -9.24
C GLU A 136 5.76 -16.24 -10.69
N SER A 137 5.04 -17.06 -11.45
CA SER A 137 5.27 -17.28 -12.88
C SER A 137 4.94 -16.07 -13.76
N LEU A 138 4.24 -15.07 -13.22
CA LEU A 138 3.76 -13.89 -13.92
C LEU A 138 4.45 -12.61 -13.39
N PRO A 139 5.74 -12.36 -13.71
CA PRO A 139 6.55 -11.33 -13.04
C PRO A 139 5.97 -9.91 -13.11
N ASN A 140 5.22 -9.60 -14.17
CA ASN A 140 4.72 -8.25 -14.45
C ASN A 140 3.33 -7.96 -13.85
N VAL A 141 2.71 -8.87 -13.10
CA VAL A 141 1.40 -8.64 -12.48
C VAL A 141 1.56 -7.94 -11.14
N MET A 142 0.62 -7.07 -10.78
CA MET A 142 0.62 -6.44 -9.45
C MET A 142 0.38 -7.51 -8.39
N LEU A 143 1.17 -7.48 -7.31
CA LEU A 143 1.07 -8.37 -6.16
C LEU A 143 0.48 -7.66 -4.93
N VAL A 144 1.06 -6.51 -4.58
CA VAL A 144 0.65 -5.70 -3.41
C VAL A 144 0.83 -4.23 -3.76
N GLY A 145 0.00 -3.34 -3.23
CA GLY A 145 0.18 -1.91 -3.46
C GLY A 145 -0.62 -1.03 -2.52
N ASP A 146 -0.42 0.28 -2.60
CA ASP A 146 -1.13 1.28 -1.80
C ASP A 146 -2.66 1.11 -1.91
N ARG A 147 -3.41 1.23 -0.82
CA ARG A 147 -4.86 0.95 -0.82
C ARG A 147 -5.73 2.05 -1.42
N ASN A 148 -5.18 3.21 -1.81
CA ASN A 148 -5.93 4.37 -2.26
C ASN A 148 -6.54 4.20 -3.66
N LEU A 149 -6.96 2.99 -4.02
CA LEU A 149 -7.67 2.70 -5.24
C LEU A 149 -9.16 3.00 -5.07
N VAL A 150 -9.72 3.66 -6.07
CA VAL A 150 -11.15 3.92 -6.22
C VAL A 150 -11.60 3.48 -7.60
N THR A 151 -12.89 3.16 -7.70
CA THR A 151 -13.61 2.87 -8.96
C THR A 151 -14.72 3.90 -9.12
N ASN A 152 -15.20 4.09 -10.35
CA ASN A 152 -16.36 4.94 -10.65
C ASN A 152 -17.64 4.51 -9.92
N SER A 153 -17.72 3.29 -9.39
CA SER A 153 -18.75 2.91 -8.43
C SER A 153 -18.31 3.37 -7.03
N GLU A 154 -18.92 4.42 -6.50
CA GLU A 154 -18.64 4.98 -5.17
C GLU A 154 -18.80 3.96 -4.02
N ASN A 155 -19.35 2.79 -4.33
CA ASN A 155 -19.54 1.68 -3.41
C ASN A 155 -18.63 0.51 -3.81
N LEU A 156 -17.46 0.42 -3.19
CA LEU A 156 -16.70 -0.83 -3.08
C LEU A 156 -17.47 -1.79 -2.14
N GLN A 157 -18.70 -2.17 -2.50
CA GLN A 157 -19.51 -3.11 -1.73
C GLN A 157 -18.89 -4.52 -1.72
N GLY A 158 -18.00 -4.80 -2.68
CA GLY A 158 -17.05 -5.91 -2.61
C GLY A 158 -15.70 -5.41 -2.07
N LYS A 159 -15.19 -6.06 -1.03
CA LYS A 159 -13.82 -5.85 -0.53
C LYS A 159 -12.76 -6.18 -1.60
N VAL A 160 -13.15 -6.97 -2.61
CA VAL A 160 -12.37 -7.25 -3.82
C VAL A 160 -12.80 -6.31 -4.94
N LEU A 161 -11.85 -5.48 -5.38
CA LEU A 161 -11.97 -4.67 -6.59
C LEU A 161 -11.53 -5.50 -7.80
N ALA A 162 -12.46 -5.81 -8.69
CA ALA A 162 -12.17 -6.39 -9.99
C ALA A 162 -11.66 -5.29 -10.95
N SER A 163 -10.35 -5.14 -11.05
CA SER A 163 -9.68 -4.18 -11.93
C SER A 163 -9.37 -4.80 -13.28
N SER A 164 -9.94 -4.25 -14.34
CA SER A 164 -9.72 -4.64 -15.73
C SER A 164 -9.64 -3.39 -16.61
N PRO A 165 -9.19 -3.49 -17.87
CA PRO A 165 -9.22 -2.35 -18.79
C PRO A 165 -10.62 -1.74 -18.97
N ALA A 166 -11.68 -2.50 -18.70
CA ALA A 166 -13.06 -2.06 -18.76
C ALA A 166 -13.56 -1.39 -17.46
N SER A 167 -12.89 -1.59 -16.32
CA SER A 167 -13.21 -0.94 -15.05
C SER A 167 -12.19 0.15 -14.72
N LEU A 168 -12.63 1.41 -14.74
CA LEU A 168 -11.76 2.54 -14.41
C LEU A 168 -11.37 2.49 -12.93
N SER A 169 -10.11 2.12 -12.67
CA SER A 169 -9.47 2.18 -11.35
C SER A 169 -8.52 3.38 -11.32
N ALA A 170 -8.58 4.17 -10.25
CA ALA A 170 -7.73 5.35 -10.09
C ALA A 170 -7.21 5.46 -8.65
N TRP A 171 -6.05 6.08 -8.51
CA TRP A 171 -5.53 6.53 -7.23
C TRP A 171 -6.27 7.79 -6.76
N ASP A 172 -6.72 7.75 -5.51
CA ASP A 172 -7.32 8.87 -4.79
C ASP A 172 -6.29 9.61 -3.90
N ASP A 173 -6.66 10.73 -3.29
CA ASP A 173 -5.78 11.59 -2.48
C ASP A 173 -5.58 11.10 -1.03
N ARG A 174 -6.15 9.96 -0.63
CA ARG A 174 -5.94 9.37 0.71
C ARG A 174 -4.48 9.03 0.99
N GLN A 175 -3.75 8.63 -0.06
CA GLN A 175 -2.31 8.37 -0.04
C GLN A 175 -1.68 9.04 -1.26
N HIS A 176 -0.45 9.54 -1.11
CA HIS A 176 0.43 9.93 -2.22
C HIS A 176 -0.13 10.89 -3.29
N SER A 177 -1.20 11.62 -2.99
CA SER A 177 -1.84 12.62 -3.85
C SER A 177 -2.16 12.16 -5.27
N ARG A 178 -3.11 11.23 -5.38
CA ARG A 178 -3.59 10.61 -6.63
C ARG A 178 -2.49 9.86 -7.39
N ARG A 179 -1.61 9.25 -6.62
CA ARG A 179 -0.55 8.36 -7.07
C ARG A 179 -0.49 7.19 -6.09
N GLY A 180 0.19 6.13 -6.47
CA GLY A 180 0.40 4.98 -5.60
C GLY A 180 1.63 4.21 -6.00
N ASN A 181 2.13 3.41 -5.07
CA ASN A 181 3.14 2.40 -5.31
C ASN A 181 2.46 1.03 -5.41
N ALA A 182 2.94 0.18 -6.30
CA ALA A 182 2.62 -1.24 -6.25
C ALA A 182 3.88 -2.07 -6.52
N THR A 183 4.03 -3.14 -5.75
CA THR A 183 5.00 -4.20 -6.02
C THR A 183 4.41 -5.15 -7.06
N LEU A 184 5.22 -5.50 -8.05
CA LEU A 184 4.89 -6.56 -9.01
C LEU A 184 5.35 -7.93 -8.47
N ALA A 185 4.90 -9.02 -9.08
CA ALA A 185 5.26 -10.36 -8.64
C ALA A 185 6.78 -10.63 -8.70
N ASP A 186 7.52 -9.94 -9.57
CA ASP A 186 8.99 -9.98 -9.63
C ASP A 186 9.70 -9.30 -8.43
N GLY A 187 8.96 -8.63 -7.55
CA GLY A 187 9.47 -7.89 -6.39
C GLY A 187 9.90 -6.45 -6.70
N SER A 188 9.80 -5.98 -7.94
CA SER A 188 10.00 -4.59 -8.30
C SER A 188 8.85 -3.72 -7.81
N VAL A 189 9.13 -2.49 -7.38
CA VAL A 189 8.10 -1.53 -6.92
C VAL A 189 7.99 -0.39 -7.91
N GLN A 190 6.79 -0.23 -8.46
CA GLN A 190 6.47 0.79 -9.45
C GLN A 190 5.73 1.95 -8.80
N TRP A 191 6.19 3.17 -9.06
CA TRP A 191 5.47 4.40 -8.71
C TRP A 191 4.59 4.81 -9.88
N MET A 192 3.28 4.89 -9.65
CA MET A 192 2.30 5.04 -10.71
C MET A 192 1.41 6.25 -10.50
N THR A 193 1.26 7.03 -11.57
CA THR A 193 0.15 7.97 -11.74
C THR A 193 -1.08 7.21 -12.27
N ASN A 194 -2.26 7.84 -12.28
CA ASN A 194 -3.48 7.21 -12.81
C ASN A 194 -3.32 6.66 -14.25
N PRO A 195 -2.71 7.38 -15.20
CA PRO A 195 -2.43 6.83 -16.53
C PRO A 195 -1.48 5.62 -16.51
N MET A 196 -0.50 5.59 -15.60
CA MET A 196 0.40 4.45 -15.46
C MET A 196 -0.31 3.24 -14.83
N LEU A 197 -1.19 3.46 -13.86
CA LEU A 197 -2.03 2.41 -13.28
C LEU A 197 -2.90 1.76 -14.35
N ALA A 198 -3.56 2.54 -15.20
CA ALA A 198 -4.39 1.99 -16.28
C ALA A 198 -3.57 1.10 -17.24
N LYS A 199 -2.34 1.52 -17.58
CA LYS A 199 -1.41 0.69 -18.36
C LYS A 199 -1.01 -0.58 -17.61
N GLN A 200 -0.70 -0.48 -16.33
CA GLN A 200 -0.30 -1.62 -15.50
C GLN A 200 -1.43 -2.64 -15.33
N VAL A 201 -2.67 -2.18 -15.15
CA VAL A 201 -3.86 -3.03 -15.11
C VAL A 201 -4.03 -3.76 -16.44
N ALA A 202 -3.84 -3.07 -17.57
CA ALA A 202 -3.90 -3.71 -18.89
C ALA A 202 -2.81 -4.76 -19.10
N ILE A 203 -1.57 -4.49 -18.66
CA ILE A 203 -0.47 -5.47 -18.70
C ILE A 203 -0.80 -6.68 -17.82
N SER A 204 -1.27 -6.44 -16.60
CA SER A 204 -1.59 -7.50 -15.65
C SER A 204 -2.78 -8.36 -16.13
N SER A 205 -3.77 -7.73 -16.77
CA SER A 205 -4.91 -8.43 -17.40
C SER A 205 -4.50 -9.22 -18.64
N ALA A 206 -3.56 -8.74 -19.45
CA ALA A 206 -3.09 -9.43 -20.65
C ALA A 206 -2.15 -10.60 -20.35
N GLY A 207 -1.33 -10.46 -19.30
CA GLY A 207 -0.38 -11.49 -18.86
C GLY A 207 -0.94 -12.47 -17.82
N GLY A 208 -2.14 -12.23 -17.28
CA GLY A 208 -2.75 -13.01 -16.18
C GLY A 208 -4.19 -13.45 -16.46
N PRO A 209 -5.05 -13.64 -15.43
CA PRO A 209 -6.39 -14.24 -15.56
C PRO A 209 -7.46 -13.30 -16.17
N GLY A 210 -7.06 -12.27 -16.93
CA GLY A 210 -7.96 -11.32 -17.59
C GLY A 210 -8.54 -10.23 -16.68
N THR A 211 -8.74 -10.51 -15.40
CA THR A 211 -9.19 -9.55 -14.37
C THR A 211 -8.26 -9.60 -13.17
N ASN A 212 -7.90 -8.44 -12.60
CA ASN A 212 -7.10 -8.37 -11.38
C ASN A 212 -8.03 -8.18 -10.18
N ARG A 213 -8.13 -9.18 -9.31
CA ARG A 213 -8.88 -9.13 -8.05
C ARG A 213 -8.02 -8.50 -6.97
N LEU A 214 -8.18 -7.20 -6.76
CA LEU A 214 -7.46 -6.43 -5.77
C LEU A 214 -8.26 -6.39 -4.47
N LEU A 215 -7.84 -7.14 -3.46
CA LEU A 215 -8.45 -7.15 -2.14
C LEU A 215 -8.00 -5.92 -1.36
N LEU A 216 -8.94 -4.98 -1.16
CA LEU A 216 -8.71 -3.76 -0.41
C LEU A 216 -8.94 -3.98 1.09
N PRO A 217 -8.08 -3.43 1.97
CA PRO A 217 -8.27 -3.45 3.41
C PRO A 217 -9.37 -2.46 3.83
N LEU A 218 -10.62 -2.69 3.40
CA LEU A 218 -11.75 -1.85 3.78
C LEU A 218 -12.16 -2.16 5.22
N LEU A 219 -12.55 -1.13 5.96
CA LEU A 219 -13.16 -1.31 7.27
C LEU A 219 -14.54 -1.95 7.08
N PRO A 220 -14.97 -2.85 7.98
CA PRO A 220 -16.33 -3.35 7.98
C PRO A 220 -17.37 -2.24 8.17
#